data_AF-A0A833APC3-F1
#
_entry.id   AF-A0A833APC3-F1
#
_cell.length_a   1.000
_cell.length_b   1.000
_cell.length_c   1.000
_cell.angle_alpha   90.00
_cell.angle_beta   90.00
_cell.angle_gamma   90.00
#
_symmetry.space_group_name_H-M   'P 1'
#
loop_
_entity.id
_entity.type
_entity.pdbx_description
1 polymer ?
#
loop_
_entity_poly.entity_id
_entity_poly.type
_entity_poly.pdbx_seq_one_letter_code
_entity_poly.pdbx_strand_id
1 'polypeptide(L)'
;VYENLDSDLIDAFSPAAYVGLNASGFDSMTTAADVWASAYANFENEAMPMWRHWTEFATAENKRLVYYEGGQHFTPDPFRSDQPYNQLLQDLQTSSEMYALYTRLLDSLQALNQESLFMNFSFVGQKSGKYGSWGVLESQYMQPPFYNTAPKYQALLDFIDQGATLVENNWKMPATHQLHQNFPNPFNPQTNIRYKLKSAGLVSIRVFDLLGREIEVLINKRQSGGLHNVQFDGRNLASGIYFYSLEIDGKVMGNRKMILMK
;
A
#
# COMPACT_ATOMS: atom_id res chain seq x y z
N VAL A 1 -7.40 -7.76 -21.10
CA VAL A 1 -7.58 -7.66 -19.64
C VAL A 1 -7.77 -6.18 -19.34
N TYR A 2 -8.99 -5.65 -19.51
CA TYR A 2 -9.25 -4.19 -19.51
C TYR A 2 -10.62 -3.86 -18.88
N GLU A 3 -11.13 -4.67 -17.95
CA GLU A 3 -12.53 -4.53 -17.48
C GLU A 3 -12.75 -3.45 -16.40
N ASN A 4 -11.69 -2.75 -15.95
CA ASN A 4 -11.78 -1.82 -14.81
C ASN A 4 -11.33 -0.38 -15.12
N LEU A 5 -11.02 -0.04 -16.36
CA LEU A 5 -10.69 1.33 -16.76
C LEU A 5 -11.90 1.97 -17.44
N ASP A 6 -12.14 3.25 -17.18
CA ASP A 6 -13.14 4.02 -17.92
C ASP A 6 -12.81 3.97 -19.42
N SER A 7 -13.84 4.03 -20.26
CA SER A 7 -13.69 3.81 -21.71
C SER A 7 -12.81 4.85 -22.42
N ASP A 8 -12.60 6.00 -21.77
CA ASP A 8 -11.73 7.10 -22.20
C ASP A 8 -10.27 6.94 -21.75
N LEU A 9 -9.94 5.89 -20.98
CA LEU A 9 -8.58 5.62 -20.49
C LEU A 9 -7.88 4.51 -21.27
N ILE A 10 -6.57 4.64 -21.39
CA ILE A 10 -5.65 3.59 -21.85
C ILE A 10 -4.62 3.34 -20.76
N ASP A 11 -4.43 2.06 -20.41
CA ASP A 11 -3.34 1.64 -19.55
C ASP A 11 -1.99 1.83 -20.25
N ALA A 12 -1.17 2.74 -19.74
CA ALA A 12 0.12 3.11 -20.29
C ALA A 12 1.30 2.31 -19.70
N PHE A 13 1.00 1.27 -18.89
CA PHE A 13 1.98 0.46 -18.15
C PHE A 13 2.74 1.25 -17.07
N SER A 14 3.53 0.52 -16.28
CA SER A 14 4.36 1.13 -15.26
C SER A 14 5.54 1.89 -15.84
N PRO A 15 5.70 3.18 -15.50
CA PRO A 15 6.87 3.97 -15.88
C PRO A 15 8.20 3.32 -15.50
N ALA A 16 8.30 2.76 -14.30
CA ALA A 16 9.53 2.15 -13.83
C ALA A 16 9.85 0.78 -14.45
N ALA A 17 8.94 0.16 -15.20
CA ALA A 17 9.21 -1.13 -15.87
C ALA A 17 10.37 -1.05 -16.86
N TYR A 18 10.61 0.14 -17.42
CA TYR A 18 11.65 0.41 -18.44
C TYR A 18 12.94 0.97 -17.85
N VAL A 19 12.99 1.08 -16.52
CA VAL A 19 14.20 1.40 -15.76
C VAL A 19 14.89 0.10 -15.29
N GLY A 20 14.35 -1.06 -15.70
CA GLY A 20 14.84 -2.37 -15.32
C GLY A 20 16.31 -2.59 -15.69
N LEU A 21 17.00 -3.36 -14.85
CA LEU A 21 18.41 -3.66 -15.00
C LEU A 21 18.57 -5.02 -15.69
N ASN A 22 19.45 -5.10 -16.70
CA ASN A 22 19.85 -6.40 -17.22
C ASN A 22 20.83 -7.05 -16.24
N ALA A 23 20.49 -8.23 -15.71
CA ALA A 23 21.30 -8.94 -14.73
C ALA A 23 22.72 -9.30 -15.23
N SER A 24 22.96 -9.30 -16.55
CA SER A 24 24.25 -9.67 -17.13
C SER A 24 25.37 -8.63 -16.95
N GLY A 25 25.11 -7.49 -16.28
CA GLY A 25 26.08 -6.38 -16.15
C GLY A 25 26.52 -6.05 -14.73
N PHE A 26 26.00 -6.72 -13.70
CA PHE A 26 26.25 -6.35 -12.31
C PHE A 26 26.99 -7.44 -11.54
N ASP A 27 28.07 -7.05 -10.87
CA ASP A 27 28.92 -7.90 -10.06
C ASP A 27 29.16 -7.29 -8.67
N SER A 28 30.05 -7.89 -7.88
CA SER A 28 30.36 -7.43 -6.52
C SER A 28 31.06 -6.06 -6.46
N MET A 29 31.52 -5.51 -7.59
CA MET A 29 32.20 -4.21 -7.68
C MET A 29 31.25 -3.10 -8.16
N THR A 30 30.02 -3.45 -8.54
CA THR A 30 29.02 -2.48 -9.00
C THR A 30 28.60 -1.54 -7.87
N THR A 31 28.55 -0.24 -8.16
CA THR A 31 28.10 0.80 -7.24
C THR A 31 26.67 1.27 -7.52
N ALA A 32 26.08 2.00 -6.57
CA ALA A 32 24.77 2.63 -6.77
C ALA A 32 24.77 3.63 -7.95
N ALA A 33 25.91 4.30 -8.19
CA ALA A 33 26.07 5.22 -9.31
C ALA A 33 26.05 4.51 -10.67
N ASP A 34 26.67 3.33 -10.77
CA ASP A 34 26.66 2.52 -12.00
C ASP A 34 25.24 2.04 -12.34
N VAL A 35 24.49 1.62 -11.32
CA VAL A 35 23.10 1.23 -11.48
C VAL A 35 22.24 2.41 -11.88
N TRP A 36 22.44 3.58 -11.28
CA TRP A 36 21.74 4.79 -11.69
C TRP A 36 22.04 5.15 -13.15
N ALA A 37 23.31 5.10 -13.57
CA ALA A 37 23.68 5.42 -14.95
C ALA A 37 23.01 4.47 -15.95
N SER A 38 22.95 3.17 -15.62
CA SER A 38 22.22 2.18 -16.42
C SER A 38 20.72 2.44 -16.44
N ALA A 39 20.11 2.71 -15.28
CA ALA A 39 18.69 3.03 -15.14
C ALA A 39 18.30 4.27 -15.95
N TYR A 40 19.13 5.31 -15.89
CA TYR A 40 18.94 6.54 -16.64
C TYR A 40 19.08 6.31 -18.15
N ALA A 41 20.10 5.55 -18.58
CA ALA A 41 20.27 5.20 -19.99
C ALA A 41 19.09 4.40 -20.54
N ASN A 42 18.58 3.42 -19.78
CA ASN A 42 17.42 2.62 -20.19
C ASN A 42 16.15 3.49 -20.24
N PHE A 43 16.00 4.41 -19.29
CA PHE A 43 14.91 5.38 -19.30
C PHE A 43 14.92 6.23 -20.59
N GLU A 44 16.07 6.81 -20.96
CA GLU A 44 16.17 7.69 -22.13
C GLU A 44 16.06 6.90 -23.46
N ASN A 45 16.63 5.69 -23.53
CA ASN A 45 16.73 4.93 -24.79
C ASN A 45 15.55 3.98 -25.04
N GLU A 46 14.85 3.53 -23.99
CA GLU A 46 13.76 2.56 -24.10
C GLU A 46 12.43 3.16 -23.63
N ALA A 47 12.39 3.72 -22.42
CA ALA A 47 11.14 4.23 -21.83
C ALA A 47 10.59 5.42 -22.61
N MET A 48 11.41 6.44 -22.86
CA MET A 48 10.97 7.70 -23.48
C MET A 48 10.43 7.51 -24.91
N PRO A 49 11.07 6.75 -25.81
CA PRO A 49 10.48 6.46 -27.13
C PRO A 49 9.12 5.77 -27.03
N MET A 50 9.00 4.80 -26.11
CA MET A 50 7.75 4.08 -25.93
C MET A 50 6.64 4.96 -25.34
N TRP A 51 6.95 5.84 -24.38
CA TRP A 51 5.98 6.77 -23.82
C TRP A 51 5.51 7.80 -24.85
N ARG A 52 6.41 8.27 -25.72
CA ARG A 52 6.04 9.13 -26.86
C ARG A 52 5.06 8.41 -27.77
N HIS A 53 5.35 7.16 -28.12
CA HIS A 53 4.46 6.35 -28.94
C HIS A 53 3.06 6.18 -28.32
N TRP A 54 2.98 5.85 -27.02
CA TRP A 54 1.68 5.75 -26.32
C TRP A 54 0.95 7.09 -26.22
N THR A 55 1.70 8.18 -26.05
CA THR A 55 1.13 9.53 -26.04
C THR A 55 0.51 9.86 -27.40
N GLU A 56 1.23 9.62 -28.50
CA GLU A 56 0.73 9.82 -29.86
C GLU A 56 -0.52 8.97 -30.12
N PHE A 57 -0.49 7.70 -29.71
CA PHE A 57 -1.62 6.79 -29.85
C PHE A 57 -2.85 7.27 -29.07
N ALA A 58 -2.68 7.63 -27.78
CA ALA A 58 -3.78 8.10 -26.96
C ALA A 58 -4.40 9.41 -27.49
N THR A 59 -3.56 10.35 -27.96
CA THR A 59 -4.03 11.57 -28.62
C THR A 59 -4.82 11.25 -29.89
N ALA A 60 -4.36 10.32 -30.74
CA ALA A 60 -5.07 9.93 -31.95
C ALA A 60 -6.44 9.29 -31.66
N GLU A 61 -6.55 8.56 -30.55
CA GLU A 61 -7.79 7.90 -30.11
C GLU A 61 -8.69 8.81 -29.24
N ASN A 62 -8.29 10.06 -28.98
CA ASN A 62 -8.96 10.97 -28.04
C ASN A 62 -9.18 10.33 -26.65
N LYS A 63 -8.13 9.68 -26.15
CA LYS A 63 -8.09 9.00 -24.86
C LYS A 63 -6.99 9.55 -23.98
N ARG A 64 -7.12 9.34 -22.68
CA ARG A 64 -6.12 9.74 -21.69
C ARG A 64 -5.31 8.52 -21.26
N LEU A 65 -4.03 8.74 -20.99
CA LEU A 65 -3.16 7.70 -20.46
C LEU A 65 -3.30 7.63 -18.94
N VAL A 66 -3.32 6.42 -18.40
CA VAL A 66 -3.10 6.17 -16.98
C VAL A 66 -1.81 5.40 -16.81
N TYR A 67 -0.87 6.03 -16.09
CA TYR A 67 0.37 5.41 -15.65
C TYR A 67 0.18 4.91 -14.22
N TYR A 68 0.81 3.80 -13.87
CA TYR A 68 0.82 3.30 -12.51
C TYR A 68 2.21 2.92 -12.04
N GLU A 69 2.58 3.32 -10.83
CA GLU A 69 3.88 3.04 -10.26
C GLU A 69 3.70 2.23 -8.97
N GLY A 70 3.77 0.91 -9.13
CA GLY A 70 3.67 -0.06 -8.03
C GLY A 70 5.01 -0.29 -7.34
N GLY A 71 6.07 -0.32 -8.14
CA GLY A 71 7.46 -0.51 -7.73
C GLY A 71 8.31 -0.99 -8.89
N GLN A 72 9.63 -0.90 -8.71
CA GLN A 72 10.57 -0.96 -9.83
C GLN A 72 10.99 -2.40 -10.09
N HIS A 73 10.91 -2.81 -11.35
CA HIS A 73 11.40 -4.09 -11.84
C HIS A 73 12.91 -4.02 -12.12
N PHE A 74 13.71 -3.60 -11.12
CA PHE A 74 15.17 -3.57 -11.22
C PHE A 74 15.81 -4.96 -11.29
N THR A 75 15.02 -6.01 -11.15
CA THR A 75 15.47 -7.37 -11.39
C THR A 75 14.60 -8.00 -12.47
N PRO A 76 15.20 -8.80 -13.38
CA PRO A 76 14.44 -9.53 -14.38
C PRO A 76 13.55 -10.63 -13.77
N ASP A 77 13.78 -11.01 -12.50
CA ASP A 77 12.96 -11.99 -11.79
C ASP A 77 12.64 -11.55 -10.33
N PRO A 78 11.71 -10.58 -10.16
CA PRO A 78 11.37 -9.99 -8.85
C PRO A 78 10.57 -10.92 -7.94
N PHE A 79 10.24 -12.14 -8.39
CA PHE A 79 9.33 -13.03 -7.67
C PHE A 79 9.91 -14.42 -7.35
N ARG A 80 11.06 -14.83 -7.92
CA ARG A 80 11.58 -16.20 -7.72
C ARG A 80 12.75 -16.35 -6.75
N SER A 81 13.68 -15.39 -6.61
CA SER A 81 14.81 -15.54 -5.67
C SER A 81 15.53 -14.22 -5.34
N ASP A 82 16.23 -14.20 -4.20
CA ASP A 82 17.16 -13.12 -3.87
C ASP A 82 18.26 -13.04 -4.94
N GLN A 83 18.55 -11.83 -5.39
CA GLN A 83 19.57 -11.58 -6.42
C GLN A 83 20.97 -11.49 -5.78
N PRO A 84 22.07 -11.85 -6.48
CA PRO A 84 23.42 -11.74 -5.94
C PRO A 84 23.82 -10.29 -5.58
N TYR A 85 23.13 -9.29 -6.15
CA TYR A 85 23.29 -7.86 -5.89
C TYR A 85 22.14 -7.28 -5.02
N ASN A 86 21.50 -8.10 -4.18
CA ASN A 86 20.38 -7.69 -3.31
C ASN A 86 20.72 -6.52 -2.36
N GLN A 87 21.96 -6.45 -1.87
CA GLN A 87 22.41 -5.34 -1.02
C GLN A 87 22.42 -4.03 -1.81
N LEU A 88 22.94 -4.05 -3.04
CA LEU A 88 22.95 -2.89 -3.93
C LEU A 88 21.54 -2.38 -4.23
N LEU A 89 20.56 -3.28 -4.43
CA LEU A 89 19.16 -2.90 -4.61
C LEU A 89 18.55 -2.23 -3.38
N GLN A 90 19.03 -2.56 -2.17
CA GLN A 90 18.62 -1.89 -0.94
C GLN A 90 19.31 -0.54 -0.77
N ASP A 91 20.60 -0.47 -1.07
CA ASP A 91 21.40 0.76 -0.96
C ASP A 91 20.83 1.85 -1.91
N LEU A 92 20.42 1.45 -3.11
CA LEU A 92 19.76 2.31 -4.09
C LEU A 92 18.47 2.94 -3.57
N GLN A 93 17.68 2.23 -2.75
CA GLN A 93 16.41 2.76 -2.23
C GLN A 93 16.58 4.02 -1.39
N THR A 94 17.74 4.20 -0.79
CA THR A 94 18.09 5.36 0.05
C THR A 94 19.11 6.31 -0.59
N SER A 95 19.52 6.03 -1.83
CA SER A 95 20.48 6.85 -2.58
C SER A 95 19.82 8.16 -3.05
N SER A 96 20.58 9.27 -3.08
CA SER A 96 20.10 10.54 -3.63
C SER A 96 19.81 10.46 -5.14
N GLU A 97 20.47 9.54 -5.81
CA GLU A 97 20.29 9.17 -7.21
C GLU A 97 18.86 8.69 -7.47
N MET A 98 18.24 8.02 -6.50
CA MET A 98 16.84 7.60 -6.59
C MET A 98 15.88 8.78 -6.64
N TYR A 99 16.15 9.83 -5.85
CA TYR A 99 15.37 11.06 -5.90
C TYR A 99 15.48 11.69 -7.30
N ALA A 100 16.70 11.86 -7.80
CA ALA A 100 16.96 12.45 -9.12
C ALA A 100 16.28 11.68 -10.27
N LEU A 101 16.31 10.34 -10.20
CA LEU A 101 15.66 9.47 -11.17
C LEU A 101 14.14 9.67 -11.19
N TYR A 102 13.50 9.73 -10.02
CA TYR A 102 12.06 9.94 -9.92
C TYR A 102 11.62 11.33 -10.31
N THR A 103 12.39 12.37 -9.95
CA THR A 103 12.14 13.72 -10.44
C THR A 103 12.18 13.76 -11.97
N ARG A 104 13.23 13.20 -12.59
CA ARG A 104 13.33 13.11 -14.06
C ARG A 104 12.15 12.38 -14.68
N LEU A 105 11.74 11.26 -14.09
CA LEU A 105 10.61 10.44 -14.54
C LEU A 105 9.31 11.25 -14.53
N LEU A 106 8.99 11.86 -13.39
CA LEU A 106 7.75 12.63 -13.18
C LEU A 106 7.71 13.88 -14.07
N ASP A 107 8.82 14.62 -14.18
CA ASP A 107 8.95 15.77 -15.07
C ASP A 107 8.72 15.37 -16.53
N SER A 108 9.23 14.20 -16.94
CA SER A 108 9.06 13.70 -18.30
C SER A 108 7.61 13.31 -18.60
N LEU A 109 6.90 12.68 -17.65
CA LEU A 109 5.47 12.41 -17.78
C LEU A 109 4.67 13.70 -17.94
N GLN A 110 4.95 14.70 -17.09
CA GLN A 110 4.29 16.00 -17.15
C GLN A 110 4.57 16.72 -18.48
N ALA A 111 5.80 16.67 -18.98
CA ALA A 111 6.20 17.30 -20.24
C ALA A 111 5.59 16.62 -21.47
N LEU A 112 5.40 15.30 -21.44
CA LEU A 112 4.82 14.54 -22.55
C LEU A 112 3.31 14.74 -22.67
N ASN A 113 2.58 14.68 -21.56
CA ASN A 113 1.13 14.84 -21.57
C ASN A 113 0.57 15.21 -20.18
N GLN A 114 0.18 16.47 -20.03
CA GLN A 114 -0.40 17.03 -18.80
C GLN A 114 -1.79 16.48 -18.45
N GLU A 115 -2.49 15.84 -19.40
CA GLU A 115 -3.81 15.25 -19.15
C GLU A 115 -3.73 13.81 -18.62
N SER A 116 -2.54 13.21 -18.60
CA SER A 116 -2.34 11.86 -18.11
C SER A 116 -2.62 11.74 -16.61
N LEU A 117 -3.15 10.60 -16.20
CA LEU A 117 -3.26 10.24 -14.79
C LEU A 117 -2.02 9.45 -14.36
N PHE A 118 -1.54 9.72 -13.15
CA PHE A 118 -0.45 8.97 -12.54
C PHE A 118 -0.90 8.42 -11.18
N MET A 119 -0.89 7.11 -11.05
CA MET A 119 -1.19 6.40 -9.81
C MET A 119 0.12 5.90 -9.19
N ASN A 120 0.35 6.15 -7.91
CA ASN A 120 1.51 5.60 -7.20
C ASN A 120 1.07 4.77 -6.00
N PHE A 121 1.75 3.64 -5.79
CA PHE A 121 1.60 2.80 -4.60
C PHE A 121 2.83 2.95 -3.70
N SER A 122 2.63 3.43 -2.48
CA SER A 122 3.67 3.48 -1.45
C SER A 122 3.38 2.44 -0.37
N PHE A 123 4.22 1.41 -0.30
CA PHE A 123 4.11 0.36 0.71
C PHE A 123 4.94 0.69 1.95
N VAL A 124 4.42 0.30 3.12
CA VAL A 124 5.15 0.33 4.38
C VAL A 124 5.65 -1.08 4.70
N GLY A 125 6.96 -1.27 4.84
CA GLY A 125 7.53 -2.59 5.10
C GLY A 125 9.04 -2.56 5.30
N GLN A 126 9.60 -3.69 5.75
CA GLN A 126 11.05 -3.84 5.88
C GLN A 126 11.72 -3.80 4.50
N LYS A 127 12.94 -3.25 4.46
CA LYS A 127 13.80 -3.28 3.28
C LYS A 127 14.01 -4.71 2.79
N SER A 128 13.78 -4.92 1.50
CA SER A 128 14.04 -6.19 0.84
C SER A 128 14.31 -5.91 -0.63
N GLY A 129 15.48 -6.25 -1.15
CA GLY A 129 15.71 -6.20 -2.60
C GLY A 129 15.18 -7.43 -3.33
N LYS A 130 14.54 -8.39 -2.63
CA LYS A 130 13.81 -9.52 -3.24
C LYS A 130 12.69 -9.03 -4.14
N TYR A 131 11.94 -8.04 -3.66
CA TYR A 131 10.82 -7.49 -4.42
C TYR A 131 11.28 -6.43 -5.43
N GLY A 132 12.54 -5.96 -5.38
CA GLY A 132 13.01 -4.72 -6.00
C GLY A 132 12.94 -3.56 -5.01
N SER A 133 13.03 -2.31 -5.47
CA SER A 133 12.87 -1.09 -4.64
C SER A 133 11.42 -0.81 -4.24
N TRP A 134 10.72 -1.85 -3.83
CA TRP A 134 9.36 -1.79 -3.32
C TRP A 134 9.42 -1.53 -1.82
N GLY A 135 8.64 -0.56 -1.36
CA GLY A 135 8.62 -0.17 0.05
C GLY A 135 9.53 1.00 0.33
N VAL A 136 9.07 2.19 -0.07
CA VAL A 136 9.83 3.42 0.18
C VAL A 136 9.81 3.79 1.67
N LEU A 137 8.84 3.29 2.44
CA LEU A 137 8.66 3.62 3.84
C LEU A 137 8.91 2.39 4.72
N GLU A 138 9.91 2.47 5.60
CA GLU A 138 10.15 1.43 6.61
C GLU A 138 9.07 1.43 7.72
N SER A 139 8.42 2.58 7.93
CA SER A 139 7.38 2.75 8.95
C SER A 139 6.40 3.86 8.56
N GLN A 140 5.12 3.68 8.90
CA GLN A 140 4.09 4.73 8.77
C GLN A 140 4.36 5.95 9.66
N TYR A 141 5.28 5.84 10.63
CA TYR A 141 5.62 6.90 11.57
C TYR A 141 6.88 7.69 11.16
N MET A 142 7.48 7.38 10.01
CA MET A 142 8.61 8.15 9.51
C MET A 142 8.24 9.62 9.33
N GLN A 143 9.15 10.50 9.73
CA GLN A 143 8.96 11.94 9.64
C GLN A 143 9.69 12.50 8.40
N PRO A 144 9.14 13.51 7.71
CA PRO A 144 9.86 14.24 6.68
C PRO A 144 11.05 15.03 7.27
N PRO A 145 12.05 15.40 6.47
CA PRO A 145 12.14 15.13 5.04
C PRO A 145 12.64 13.71 4.73
N PHE A 146 12.22 13.18 3.59
CA PHE A 146 12.41 11.78 3.20
C PHE A 146 13.63 11.56 2.29
N TYR A 147 14.45 12.58 2.03
CA TYR A 147 15.57 12.50 1.07
C TYR A 147 16.53 11.32 1.31
N ASN A 148 16.81 10.97 2.57
CA ASN A 148 17.78 9.91 2.91
C ASN A 148 17.12 8.60 3.36
N THR A 149 15.81 8.62 3.63
CA THR A 149 15.08 7.46 4.16
C THR A 149 14.16 6.85 3.12
N ALA A 150 13.68 7.69 2.20
CA ALA A 150 12.60 7.41 1.27
C ALA A 150 12.65 8.35 0.03
N PRO A 151 13.80 8.52 -0.67
CA PRO A 151 13.96 9.53 -1.72
C PRO A 151 12.94 9.48 -2.86
N LYS A 152 12.48 8.29 -3.30
CA LYS A 152 11.37 8.15 -4.27
C LYS A 152 10.09 8.85 -3.77
N TYR A 153 9.78 8.67 -2.49
CA TYR A 153 8.56 9.22 -1.87
C TYR A 153 8.70 10.72 -1.71
N GLN A 154 9.90 11.20 -1.36
CA GLN A 154 10.19 12.63 -1.35
C GLN A 154 9.95 13.28 -2.72
N ALA A 155 10.49 12.69 -3.80
CA ALA A 155 10.31 13.21 -5.16
C ALA A 155 8.82 13.27 -5.56
N LEU A 156 8.01 12.29 -5.14
CA LEU A 156 6.57 12.31 -5.37
C LEU A 156 5.88 13.45 -4.61
N LEU A 157 6.22 13.66 -3.33
CA LEU A 157 5.67 14.76 -2.54
C LEU A 157 6.03 16.11 -3.15
N ASP A 158 7.29 16.30 -3.55
CA ASP A 158 7.75 17.54 -4.15
C ASP A 158 7.08 17.80 -5.51
N PHE A 159 6.81 16.74 -6.29
CA PHE A 159 6.03 16.83 -7.54
C PHE A 159 4.56 17.23 -7.28
N ILE A 160 3.95 16.70 -6.21
CA ILE A 160 2.60 17.08 -5.81
C ILE A 160 2.56 18.55 -5.39
N ASP A 161 3.52 18.98 -4.57
CA ASP A 161 3.63 20.35 -4.07
C ASP A 161 3.89 21.37 -5.20
N GLN A 162 4.43 20.94 -6.34
CA GLN A 162 4.60 21.75 -7.55
C GLN A 162 3.30 21.96 -8.35
N GLY A 163 2.16 21.47 -7.87
CA GLY A 163 0.84 21.78 -8.45
C GLY A 163 0.18 20.60 -9.18
N ALA A 164 0.58 19.36 -8.90
CA ALA A 164 -0.17 18.21 -9.39
C ALA A 164 -1.58 18.21 -8.77
N THR A 165 -2.61 18.10 -9.62
CA THR A 165 -3.99 18.01 -9.12
C THR A 165 -4.27 16.59 -8.65
N LEU A 166 -4.46 16.42 -7.34
CA LEU A 166 -4.86 15.13 -6.76
C LEU A 166 -6.30 14.82 -7.18
N VAL A 167 -6.47 13.76 -7.98
CA VAL A 167 -7.78 13.23 -8.31
C VAL A 167 -8.17 12.24 -7.21
N GLU A 168 -9.07 12.65 -6.32
CA GLU A 168 -9.68 11.70 -5.38
C GLU A 168 -10.50 10.68 -6.18
N ASN A 169 -10.08 9.43 -6.14
CA ASN A 169 -10.93 8.35 -6.61
C ASN A 169 -12.06 8.17 -5.60
N ASN A 170 -13.31 8.44 -6.00
CA ASN A 170 -14.51 8.09 -5.25
C ASN A 170 -14.74 6.57 -5.17
N TRP A 171 -13.67 5.77 -5.27
CA TRP A 171 -13.68 4.32 -5.09
C TRP A 171 -14.03 4.00 -3.65
N LYS A 172 -15.33 3.97 -3.37
CA LYS A 172 -15.87 3.43 -2.13
C LYS A 172 -15.58 1.94 -2.14
N MET A 173 -14.48 1.53 -1.49
CA MET A 173 -14.29 0.14 -1.08
C MET A 173 -15.64 -0.39 -0.60
N PRO A 174 -16.12 -1.56 -1.12
CA PRO A 174 -17.42 -2.08 -0.74
C PRO A 174 -17.53 -2.04 0.78
N ALA A 175 -18.51 -1.34 1.31
CA ALA A 175 -18.67 -1.27 2.75
C ALA A 175 -18.79 -2.70 3.28
N THR A 176 -17.84 -3.15 4.09
CA THR A 176 -17.83 -4.48 4.69
C THR A 176 -18.25 -4.39 6.15
N HIS A 177 -18.78 -5.51 6.66
CA HIS A 177 -18.88 -5.71 8.10
C HIS A 177 -17.45 -5.87 8.64
N GLN A 178 -17.11 -5.16 9.72
CA GLN A 178 -15.75 -5.17 10.26
C GLN A 178 -15.77 -5.25 11.78
N LEU A 179 -14.97 -6.15 12.34
CA LEU A 179 -14.67 -6.22 13.77
C LEU A 179 -13.28 -5.65 14.04
N HIS A 180 -13.21 -4.58 14.82
CA HIS A 180 -11.94 -3.94 15.19
C HIS A 180 -11.34 -4.61 16.43
N GLN A 181 -10.03 -4.43 16.60
CA GLN A 181 -9.33 -4.77 17.84
C GLN A 181 -9.90 -3.92 18.99
N ASN A 182 -10.11 -4.54 20.15
CA ASN A 182 -10.54 -3.85 21.36
C ASN A 182 -9.47 -2.85 21.81
N PHE A 183 -9.88 -1.71 22.37
CA PHE A 183 -8.96 -0.70 22.88
C PHE A 183 -9.41 -0.20 24.28
N PRO A 184 -8.50 -0.18 25.27
CA PRO A 184 -7.11 -0.65 25.21
C PRO A 184 -6.99 -2.18 25.07
N ASN A 185 -5.84 -2.69 24.61
CA ASN A 185 -5.47 -4.10 24.64
C ASN A 185 -3.93 -4.23 24.78
N PRO A 186 -3.38 -4.77 25.88
CA PRO A 186 -4.10 -5.30 27.04
C PRO A 186 -4.97 -4.28 27.77
N PHE A 187 -5.98 -4.73 28.50
CA PHE A 187 -6.94 -3.87 29.21
C PHE A 187 -7.02 -4.17 30.70
N ASN A 188 -7.40 -3.17 31.50
CA ASN A 188 -7.65 -3.28 32.94
C ASN A 188 -8.71 -2.25 33.42
N PRO A 189 -9.83 -2.67 34.00
CA PRO A 189 -10.54 -3.92 33.71
C PRO A 189 -11.53 -3.75 32.55
N GLN A 190 -11.58 -2.56 31.92
CA GLN A 190 -12.53 -2.23 30.86
C GLN A 190 -11.85 -2.01 29.52
N THR A 191 -12.54 -2.40 28.44
CA THR A 191 -12.12 -2.15 27.07
C THR A 191 -13.32 -1.88 26.18
N ASN A 192 -13.10 -1.22 25.04
CA ASN A 192 -14.13 -0.94 24.06
C ASN A 192 -13.92 -1.79 22.81
N ILE A 193 -14.97 -2.48 22.37
CA ILE A 193 -15.01 -3.26 21.14
C ILE A 193 -15.81 -2.46 20.10
N ARG A 194 -15.10 -2.00 19.06
CA ARG A 194 -15.71 -1.29 17.93
C ARG A 194 -15.98 -2.25 16.78
N TYR A 195 -17.09 -2.04 16.10
CA TYR A 195 -17.45 -2.77 14.89
C TYR A 195 -18.22 -1.89 13.91
N LYS A 196 -18.11 -2.21 12.62
CA LYS A 196 -18.82 -1.53 11.54
C LYS A 196 -19.81 -2.48 10.90
N LEU A 197 -21.02 -2.00 10.67
CA LEU A 197 -22.05 -2.70 9.93
C LEU A 197 -22.22 -2.09 8.55
N LYS A 198 -22.19 -2.91 7.49
CA LYS A 198 -22.52 -2.48 6.12
C LYS A 198 -23.97 -2.05 6.03
N SER A 199 -24.86 -2.86 6.60
CA SER A 199 -26.32 -2.68 6.57
C SER A 199 -26.92 -3.09 7.90
N ALA A 200 -28.21 -2.79 8.10
CA ALA A 200 -28.89 -3.18 9.32
C ALA A 200 -29.01 -4.71 9.46
N GLY A 201 -28.81 -5.24 10.66
CA GLY A 201 -28.85 -6.68 10.93
C GLY A 201 -28.95 -6.98 12.42
N LEU A 202 -29.27 -8.23 12.78
CA LEU A 202 -29.23 -8.72 14.15
C LEU A 202 -27.77 -8.97 14.55
N VAL A 203 -27.23 -8.13 15.43
CA VAL A 203 -25.81 -8.20 15.83
C VAL A 203 -25.68 -8.89 17.17
N SER A 204 -24.73 -9.82 17.26
CA SER A 204 -24.24 -10.34 18.53
C SER A 204 -22.73 -10.20 18.67
N ILE A 205 -22.27 -9.73 19.84
CA ILE A 205 -20.86 -9.81 20.26
C ILE A 205 -20.81 -10.76 21.44
N ARG A 206 -20.11 -11.88 21.25
CA ARG A 206 -19.94 -12.93 22.27
C ARG A 206 -18.50 -12.98 22.71
N VAL A 207 -18.25 -13.16 24.00
CA VAL A 207 -16.93 -13.31 24.60
C VAL A 207 -16.72 -14.75 25.03
N PHE A 208 -15.54 -15.29 24.76
CA PHE A 208 -15.16 -16.66 25.06
C PHE A 208 -13.83 -16.70 25.83
N ASP A 209 -13.65 -17.73 26.65
CA ASP A 209 -12.35 -18.04 27.24
C ASP A 209 -11.44 -18.85 26.29
N LEU A 210 -10.25 -19.21 26.79
CA LEU A 210 -9.27 -19.98 26.04
C LEU A 210 -9.74 -21.38 25.60
N LEU A 211 -10.73 -21.95 26.31
CA LEU A 211 -11.31 -23.25 26.00
C LEU A 211 -12.51 -23.13 25.04
N GLY A 212 -12.85 -21.92 24.60
CA GLY A 212 -14.00 -21.65 23.74
C GLY A 212 -15.34 -21.65 24.49
N ARG A 213 -15.33 -21.59 25.83
CA ARG A 213 -16.57 -21.47 26.62
C ARG A 213 -17.06 -20.04 26.54
N GLU A 214 -18.34 -19.86 26.21
CA GLU A 214 -18.97 -18.54 26.23
C GLU A 214 -19.02 -18.01 27.66
N ILE A 215 -18.48 -16.80 27.84
CA ILE A 215 -18.41 -16.11 29.13
C ILE A 215 -19.55 -15.10 29.23
N GLU A 216 -19.79 -14.34 28.16
CA GLU A 216 -20.79 -13.27 28.15
C GLU A 216 -21.22 -12.92 26.72
N VAL A 217 -22.48 -12.51 26.58
CA VAL A 217 -23.00 -11.89 25.36
C VAL A 217 -23.14 -10.38 25.61
N LEU A 218 -22.23 -9.58 25.05
CA LEU A 218 -22.19 -8.13 25.29
C LEU A 218 -23.32 -7.39 24.60
N ILE A 219 -23.78 -7.93 23.47
CA ILE A 219 -24.89 -7.39 22.71
C ILE A 219 -25.58 -8.51 21.94
N ASN A 220 -26.90 -8.41 21.81
CA ASN A 220 -27.70 -9.27 20.95
C ASN A 220 -28.96 -8.50 20.50
N LYS A 221 -28.79 -7.57 19.56
CA LYS A 221 -29.89 -6.69 19.11
C LYS A 221 -29.75 -6.26 17.67
N ARG A 222 -30.86 -5.92 17.04
CA ARG A 222 -30.87 -5.34 15.69
C ARG A 222 -30.31 -3.92 15.74
N GLN A 223 -29.36 -3.63 14.84
CA GLN A 223 -28.70 -2.32 14.73
C GLN A 223 -28.69 -1.85 13.29
N SER A 224 -28.67 -0.53 13.08
CA SER A 224 -28.55 0.11 11.76
C SER A 224 -27.13 -0.01 11.20
N GLY A 225 -26.97 0.17 9.88
CA GLY A 225 -25.65 0.30 9.27
C GLY A 225 -24.87 1.48 9.88
N GLY A 226 -23.56 1.32 10.06
CA GLY A 226 -22.72 2.34 10.69
C GLY A 226 -21.66 1.78 11.65
N LEU A 227 -20.96 2.69 12.32
CA LEU A 227 -19.99 2.37 13.37
C LEU A 227 -20.69 2.25 14.72
N HIS A 228 -20.34 1.23 15.47
CA HIS A 228 -20.88 0.93 16.78
C HIS A 228 -19.77 0.60 17.77
N ASN A 229 -20.07 0.75 19.05
CA ASN A 229 -19.16 0.47 20.15
C ASN A 229 -19.90 -0.27 21.26
N VAL A 230 -19.26 -1.28 21.84
CA VAL A 230 -19.74 -1.96 23.05
C VAL A 230 -18.59 -2.07 24.05
N GLN A 231 -18.86 -1.74 25.31
CA GLN A 231 -17.88 -1.87 26.38
C GLN A 231 -17.90 -3.31 26.92
N PHE A 232 -16.71 -3.84 27.19
CA PHE A 232 -16.54 -5.08 27.93
C PHE A 232 -15.88 -4.81 29.27
N ASP A 233 -16.38 -5.44 30.33
CA ASP A 233 -15.91 -5.28 31.69
C ASP A 233 -15.44 -6.61 32.27
N GLY A 234 -14.12 -6.77 32.35
CA GLY A 234 -13.47 -7.97 32.85
C GLY A 234 -13.22 -7.99 34.35
N ARG A 235 -13.82 -7.10 35.17
CA ARG A 235 -13.52 -7.01 36.62
C ARG A 235 -13.61 -8.35 37.36
N ASN A 236 -14.61 -9.16 37.01
CA ASN A 236 -14.90 -10.45 37.63
C ASN A 236 -14.16 -11.64 36.99
N LEU A 237 -13.29 -11.38 36.01
CA LEU A 237 -12.54 -12.40 35.28
C LEU A 237 -11.08 -12.45 35.74
N ALA A 238 -10.42 -13.59 35.54
CA ALA A 238 -8.99 -13.72 35.81
C ALA A 238 -8.17 -13.03 34.72
N SER A 239 -6.98 -12.53 35.04
CA SER A 239 -6.02 -12.08 34.01
C SER A 239 -5.74 -13.23 33.05
N GLY A 240 -5.71 -12.93 31.75
CA GLY A 240 -5.59 -13.98 30.74
C GLY A 240 -6.05 -13.55 29.35
N ILE A 241 -6.08 -14.54 28.47
CA ILE A 241 -6.48 -14.40 27.07
C ILE A 241 -7.97 -14.73 26.95
N TYR A 242 -8.69 -13.85 26.26
CA TYR A 242 -10.09 -14.01 25.89
C TYR A 242 -10.26 -13.78 24.40
N PHE A 243 -11.35 -14.29 23.84
CA PHE A 243 -11.72 -14.09 22.45
C PHE A 243 -13.08 -13.43 22.39
N TYR A 244 -13.33 -12.66 21.33
CA TYR A 244 -14.67 -12.17 21.03
C TYR A 244 -15.00 -12.33 19.55
N SER A 245 -16.26 -12.64 19.29
CA SER A 245 -16.82 -12.89 17.95
C SER A 245 -17.87 -11.85 17.63
N LEU A 246 -17.87 -11.36 16.39
CA LEU A 246 -18.99 -10.61 15.80
C LEU A 246 -19.83 -11.55 14.95
N GLU A 247 -21.10 -11.68 15.31
CA GLU A 247 -22.11 -12.39 14.54
C GLU A 247 -23.16 -11.41 14.01
N ILE A 248 -23.56 -11.60 12.76
CA ILE A 248 -24.63 -10.84 12.11
C ILE A 248 -25.60 -11.82 11.46
N ASP A 249 -26.87 -11.73 11.84
CA ASP A 249 -27.95 -12.62 11.36
C ASP A 249 -27.57 -14.11 11.45
N GLY A 250 -26.93 -14.48 12.57
CA GLY A 250 -26.51 -15.86 12.87
C GLY A 250 -25.23 -16.31 12.14
N LYS A 251 -24.55 -15.44 11.41
CA LYS A 251 -23.27 -15.75 10.73
C LYS A 251 -22.11 -15.04 11.39
N VAL A 252 -21.04 -15.78 11.67
CA VAL A 252 -19.78 -15.24 12.20
C VAL A 252 -19.10 -14.39 11.12
N MET A 253 -18.87 -13.12 11.41
CA MET A 253 -18.17 -12.17 10.53
C MET A 253 -16.68 -12.07 10.84
N GLY A 254 -16.28 -12.37 12.07
CA GLY A 254 -14.88 -12.35 12.47
C GLY A 254 -14.67 -12.53 13.96
N ASN A 255 -13.46 -12.95 14.32
CA ASN A 255 -13.02 -13.18 15.68
C ASN A 255 -11.77 -12.35 16.00
N ARG A 256 -11.61 -11.94 17.25
CA ARG A 256 -10.42 -11.22 17.73
C ARG A 256 -10.04 -11.71 19.14
N LYS A 257 -8.77 -11.52 19.48
CA LYS A 257 -8.19 -11.88 20.78
C LYS A 257 -7.99 -10.63 21.63
N MET A 258 -8.25 -10.70 22.93
CA MET A 258 -7.97 -9.65 23.89
C MET A 258 -7.24 -10.19 25.13
N ILE A 259 -6.50 -9.33 25.82
CA ILE A 259 -5.67 -9.67 26.98
C ILE A 259 -6.13 -8.82 28.16
N LEU A 260 -6.66 -9.46 29.20
CA LEU A 260 -6.98 -8.81 30.48
C LEU A 260 -5.76 -8.88 31.40
N MET A 261 -5.32 -7.73 31.91
CA MET A 261 -4.28 -7.64 32.95
C MET A 261 -4.89 -6.98 34.18
N LYS A 262 -4.68 -7.57 35.36
CA LYS A 262 -5.09 -6.98 36.63
C LYS A 262 -3.91 -6.25 37.27
#